data_AF-A0A9X4CCN3-F1
#
_entry.id   AF-A0A9X4CCN3-F1
#
_cell.length_a   1.000
_cell.length_b   1.000
_cell.length_c   1.000
_cell.angle_alpha   90.00
_cell.angle_beta   90.00
_cell.angle_gamma   90.00
#
_symmetry.space_group_name_H-M   'P 1'
#
loop_
_entity.id
_entity.type
_entity.pdbx_description
1 polymer ?
#
loop_
_entity_poly.entity_id
_entity_poly.type
_entity_poly.pdbx_seq_one_letter_code
_entity_poly.pdbx_strand_id
1 'polypeptide(L)'
;MVENAHSTIRPLDPRDHWSELSRAERSAAYDNNAAVRNSPALIAERNEASARMRSTLKSHLDLPYGERANNKIDIYPAAKPDAPCLVFLHGGYWQRNSRELFAMLVEGVAAHGWSVAIPGYSLAPEVSLTDIVAEIPRALDWLAAHGASYGVAGPVVLSGWSAGAHLAAMALDHPRVHAGLALSGVYDLAPIRDTGLNDALKLTDEEIATLSPLRLPVTRKRLDIAYGSSELPALVCDSINLFDKRVAERAPGKLISVEGADHFTILEALRRPDGVLVEAARRLLD
;
A
#
# COMPACT_ATOMS: atom_id res chain seq x y z
N MET A 1 -5.97 29.73 12.55
CA MET A 1 -4.55 30.01 12.26
C MET A 1 -4.21 29.26 10.99
N VAL A 2 -3.60 29.95 10.04
CA VAL A 2 -3.41 29.49 8.65
C VAL A 2 -2.51 28.25 8.65
N GLU A 3 -3.07 27.09 8.31
CA GLU A 3 -2.30 25.86 8.11
C GLU A 3 -1.48 26.02 6.83
N ASN A 4 -0.17 25.80 6.95
CA ASN A 4 0.81 25.93 5.87
C ASN A 4 0.37 25.13 4.63
N ALA A 5 -0.04 25.84 3.58
CA ALA A 5 -0.07 25.28 2.23
C ALA A 5 1.38 25.07 1.78
N HIS A 6 1.96 23.91 2.12
CA HIS A 6 3.08 23.41 1.33
C HIS A 6 2.55 23.20 -0.08
N SER A 7 2.89 24.12 -0.99
CA SER A 7 2.57 24.02 -2.41
C SER A 7 3.06 22.68 -2.91
N THR A 8 2.14 21.73 -3.05
CA THR A 8 2.38 20.41 -3.61
C THR A 8 2.82 20.63 -5.06
N ILE A 9 4.13 20.48 -5.35
CA ILE A 9 4.62 20.61 -6.73
C ILE A 9 4.11 19.39 -7.49
N ARG A 10 3.09 19.61 -8.33
CA ARG A 10 2.61 18.60 -9.26
C ARG A 10 3.61 18.53 -10.44
N PRO A 11 4.25 17.37 -10.69
CA PRO A 11 5.09 17.22 -11.87
C PRO A 11 4.24 17.15 -13.15
N LEU A 12 4.88 17.32 -14.31
CA LEU A 12 4.22 17.05 -15.59
C LEU A 12 3.84 15.57 -15.66
N ASP A 13 2.57 15.29 -15.96
CA ASP A 13 2.10 13.92 -16.06
C ASP A 13 2.48 13.35 -17.43
N PRO A 14 3.32 12.29 -17.51
CA PRO A 14 3.67 11.68 -18.80
C PRO A 14 2.44 11.13 -19.54
N ARG A 15 1.30 10.96 -18.84
CA ARG A 15 0.06 10.45 -19.43
C ARG A 15 -0.72 11.51 -20.21
N ASP A 16 -0.37 12.79 -20.10
CA ASP A 16 -1.00 13.85 -20.89
C ASP A 16 -0.75 13.68 -22.41
N HIS A 17 0.35 13.02 -22.78
CA HIS A 17 0.70 12.66 -24.16
C HIS A 17 0.84 11.13 -24.34
N TRP A 18 0.10 10.33 -23.54
CA TRP A 18 0.30 8.88 -23.45
C TRP A 18 0.24 8.16 -24.81
N SER A 19 -0.67 8.59 -25.69
CA SER A 19 -0.86 8.02 -27.02
C SER A 19 0.36 8.20 -27.95
N GLU A 20 1.18 9.23 -27.71
CA GLU A 20 2.37 9.55 -28.50
C GLU A 20 3.59 8.74 -28.06
N LEU A 21 3.60 8.25 -26.81
CA LEU A 21 4.70 7.47 -26.26
C LEU A 21 4.74 6.04 -26.83
N SER A 22 5.95 5.54 -27.10
CA SER A 22 6.18 4.12 -27.38
C SER A 22 5.90 3.26 -26.14
N ARG A 23 5.69 1.95 -26.34
CA ARG A 23 5.53 0.99 -25.23
C ARG A 23 6.72 1.01 -24.25
N ALA A 24 7.93 1.24 -24.75
CA ALA A 24 9.13 1.33 -23.92
C ALA A 24 9.11 2.58 -23.03
N GLU A 25 8.76 3.74 -23.57
CA GLU A 25 8.62 4.99 -22.81
C GLU A 25 7.49 4.90 -21.78
N ARG A 26 6.34 4.32 -22.16
CA ARG A 26 5.23 4.02 -21.24
C ARG A 26 5.67 3.11 -20.10
N SER A 27 6.48 2.09 -20.40
CA SER A 27 7.02 1.18 -19.37
C SER A 27 8.01 1.89 -18.45
N ALA A 28 8.87 2.75 -18.99
CA ALA A 28 9.83 3.54 -18.22
C ALA A 28 9.13 4.50 -17.23
N ALA A 29 7.95 5.03 -17.59
CA ALA A 29 7.14 5.87 -16.70
C ALA A 29 6.67 5.15 -15.41
N TYR A 30 6.77 3.81 -15.37
CA TYR A 30 6.39 2.97 -14.24
C TYR A 30 7.54 2.10 -13.72
N ASP A 31 8.76 2.23 -14.25
CA ASP A 31 9.92 1.45 -13.83
C ASP A 31 10.66 2.09 -12.65
N ASN A 32 10.10 1.90 -11.45
CA ASN A 32 10.71 2.40 -10.21
C ASN A 32 12.12 1.83 -9.96
N ASN A 33 12.41 0.60 -10.38
CA ASN A 33 13.74 0.01 -10.18
C ASN A 33 14.80 0.73 -11.01
N ALA A 34 14.48 1.07 -12.26
CA ALA A 34 15.36 1.86 -13.11
C ALA A 34 15.48 3.31 -12.64
N ALA A 35 14.38 3.90 -12.17
CA ALA A 35 14.35 5.29 -11.69
C ALA A 35 15.20 5.49 -10.42
N VAL A 36 15.24 4.50 -9.53
CA VAL A 36 16.01 4.56 -8.29
C VAL A 36 17.29 3.75 -8.44
N ARG A 37 18.40 4.44 -8.76
CA ARG A 37 19.71 3.81 -9.04
C ARG A 37 20.19 2.83 -7.96
N ASN A 38 19.85 3.08 -6.69
CA ASN A 38 20.25 2.23 -5.57
C ASN A 38 19.16 1.23 -5.13
N SER A 39 18.12 1.01 -5.96
CA SER A 39 17.02 0.10 -5.65
C SER A 39 17.47 -1.33 -5.28
N PRO A 40 18.51 -1.94 -5.89
CA PRO A 40 18.93 -3.28 -5.49
C PRO A 40 19.44 -3.35 -4.04
N ALA A 41 20.20 -2.33 -3.61
CA ALA A 41 20.70 -2.27 -2.23
C ALA A 41 19.58 -2.02 -1.22
N LEU A 42 18.64 -1.12 -1.54
CA LEU A 42 17.47 -0.86 -0.70
C LEU A 42 16.58 -2.10 -0.55
N ILE A 43 16.38 -2.86 -1.62
CA ILE A 43 15.66 -4.13 -1.59
C ILE A 43 16.39 -5.16 -0.74
N ALA A 44 17.72 -5.28 -0.89
CA ALA A 44 18.52 -6.19 -0.08
C ALA A 44 18.43 -5.84 1.40
N GLU A 45 18.61 -4.57 1.76
CA GLU A 45 18.50 -4.09 3.15
C GLU A 45 17.11 -4.39 3.73
N ARG A 46 16.05 -4.06 2.99
CA ARG A 46 14.67 -4.37 3.38
C ARG A 46 14.49 -5.85 3.67
N ASN A 47 14.97 -6.72 2.77
CA ASN A 47 14.81 -8.16 2.89
C ASN A 47 15.57 -8.69 4.12
N GLU A 48 16.80 -8.24 4.34
CA GLU A 48 17.60 -8.62 5.50
C GLU A 48 16.98 -8.12 6.81
N ALA A 49 16.51 -6.87 6.85
CA ALA A 49 15.83 -6.31 8.00
C ALA A 49 14.55 -7.07 8.33
N SER A 50 13.75 -7.40 7.32
CA SER A 50 12.54 -8.20 7.50
C SER A 50 12.85 -9.61 7.98
N ALA A 51 13.89 -10.26 7.45
CA ALA A 51 14.33 -11.58 7.93
C ALA A 51 14.76 -11.54 9.40
N ARG A 52 15.53 -10.51 9.81
CA ARG A 52 15.87 -10.28 11.23
C ARG A 52 14.63 -10.07 12.09
N MET A 53 13.66 -9.31 11.58
CA MET A 53 12.46 -9.02 12.35
C MET A 53 11.62 -10.27 12.61
N ARG A 54 11.42 -11.07 11.56
CA ARG A 54 10.70 -12.36 11.63
C ARG A 54 11.33 -13.34 12.61
N SER A 55 12.64 -13.33 12.77
CA SER A 55 13.34 -14.28 13.64
C SER A 55 13.46 -13.83 15.10
N THR A 56 13.19 -12.55 15.40
CA THR A 56 13.44 -11.96 16.72
C THR A 56 12.19 -11.53 17.46
N LEU A 57 11.13 -11.09 16.78
CA LEU A 57 9.91 -10.68 17.45
C LEU A 57 9.05 -11.86 17.86
N LYS A 58 8.29 -11.62 18.94
CA LYS A 58 7.10 -12.43 19.22
C LYS A 58 6.12 -12.28 18.06
N SER A 59 5.79 -13.38 17.41
CA SER A 59 4.94 -13.39 16.23
C SER A 59 4.14 -14.68 16.11
N HIS A 60 3.03 -14.60 15.39
CA HIS A 60 2.31 -15.74 14.84
C HIS A 60 2.47 -15.69 13.32
N LEU A 61 3.34 -16.54 12.78
CA LEU A 61 3.69 -16.53 11.36
C LEU A 61 2.86 -17.56 10.59
N ASP A 62 2.68 -17.30 9.30
CA ASP A 62 2.19 -18.24 8.31
C ASP A 62 0.77 -18.77 8.61
N LEU A 63 -0.07 -17.98 9.30
CA LEU A 63 -1.43 -18.37 9.65
C LEU A 63 -2.30 -18.39 8.38
N PRO A 64 -2.94 -19.50 8.01
CA PRO A 64 -3.75 -19.57 6.81
C PRO A 64 -5.06 -18.79 6.97
N TYR A 65 -5.37 -17.93 5.99
CA TYR A 65 -6.68 -17.29 5.88
C TYR A 65 -7.49 -17.78 4.66
N GLY A 66 -6.86 -18.54 3.76
CA GLY A 66 -7.47 -19.07 2.54
C GLY A 66 -6.70 -20.26 2.00
N GLU A 67 -7.15 -20.77 0.85
CA GLU A 67 -6.68 -22.05 0.29
C GLU A 67 -5.39 -21.92 -0.53
N ARG A 68 -5.09 -20.75 -1.11
CA ARG A 68 -3.92 -20.58 -1.95
C ARG A 68 -2.64 -20.50 -1.11
N ALA A 69 -1.51 -20.87 -1.71
CA ALA A 69 -0.22 -20.94 -1.02
C ALA A 69 0.18 -19.63 -0.29
N ASN A 70 -0.16 -18.48 -0.89
CA ASN A 70 0.14 -17.16 -0.33
C ASN A 70 -0.99 -16.58 0.54
N ASN A 71 -2.13 -17.28 0.70
CA ASN A 71 -3.23 -16.84 1.57
C ASN A 71 -2.91 -17.11 3.03
N LYS A 72 -1.84 -16.46 3.50
CA LYS A 72 -1.32 -16.54 4.86
C LYS A 72 -1.11 -15.14 5.41
N ILE A 73 -1.23 -14.99 6.72
CA ILE A 73 -1.03 -13.74 7.44
C ILE A 73 -0.01 -13.93 8.56
N ASP A 74 0.91 -12.98 8.67
CA ASP A 74 1.82 -12.88 9.81
C ASP A 74 1.31 -11.82 10.77
N ILE A 75 1.25 -12.13 12.06
CA ILE A 75 0.77 -11.24 13.12
C ILE A 75 1.89 -11.00 14.13
N TYR A 76 2.13 -9.73 14.42
CA TYR A 76 3.05 -9.23 15.43
C TYR A 76 2.21 -8.50 16.47
N PRO A 77 1.79 -9.17 17.56
CA PRO A 77 0.86 -8.58 18.52
C PRO A 77 1.54 -7.55 19.41
N ALA A 78 0.82 -6.48 19.71
CA ALA A 78 1.15 -5.56 20.79
C ALA A 78 1.08 -6.25 22.16
N ALA A 79 1.61 -5.57 23.18
CA ALA A 79 1.45 -6.00 24.57
C ALA A 79 -0.03 -5.98 25.02
N LYS A 80 -0.83 -5.05 24.48
CA LYS A 80 -2.26 -4.92 24.76
C LYS A 80 -3.07 -5.50 23.60
N PRO A 81 -3.91 -6.53 23.81
CA PRO A 81 -4.67 -7.17 22.72
C PRO A 81 -5.66 -6.25 21.99
N ASP A 82 -6.14 -5.21 22.66
CA ASP A 82 -7.09 -4.20 22.16
C ASP A 82 -6.39 -2.97 21.56
N ALA A 83 -5.06 -2.96 21.49
CA ALA A 83 -4.33 -1.90 20.82
C ALA A 83 -4.69 -1.83 19.33
N PRO A 84 -4.57 -0.66 18.70
CA PRO A 84 -4.71 -0.53 17.26
C PRO A 84 -3.80 -1.49 16.49
N CYS A 85 -4.26 -1.94 15.33
CA CYS A 85 -3.53 -2.80 14.43
C CYS A 85 -3.31 -2.12 13.08
N LEU A 86 -2.07 -2.08 12.62
CA LEU A 86 -1.74 -1.76 11.24
C LEU A 86 -1.79 -3.05 10.40
N VAL A 87 -2.75 -3.15 9.48
CA VAL A 87 -2.72 -4.20 8.45
C VAL A 87 -1.93 -3.66 7.27
N PHE A 88 -0.83 -4.29 6.88
CA PHE A 88 0.05 -3.79 5.81
C PHE A 88 0.05 -4.71 4.58
N LEU A 89 -0.31 -4.16 3.42
CA LEU A 89 -0.31 -4.83 2.12
C LEU A 89 0.95 -4.46 1.34
N HIS A 90 1.71 -5.47 0.92
CA HIS A 90 2.97 -5.24 0.21
C HIS A 90 2.79 -4.70 -1.21
N GLY A 91 3.87 -4.18 -1.79
CA GLY A 91 3.93 -3.75 -3.19
C GLY A 91 4.51 -4.82 -4.12
N GLY A 92 4.78 -4.44 -5.37
CA GLY A 92 5.40 -5.33 -6.36
C GLY A 92 4.56 -5.56 -7.63
N TYR A 93 3.77 -4.58 -8.04
CA TYR A 93 2.93 -4.65 -9.25
C TYR A 93 2.05 -5.89 -9.35
N TRP A 94 1.55 -6.38 -8.21
CA TRP A 94 0.75 -7.61 -8.09
C TRP A 94 1.42 -8.87 -8.66
N GLN A 95 2.72 -8.81 -8.94
CA GLN A 95 3.49 -9.85 -9.64
C GLN A 95 4.71 -10.33 -8.84
N ARG A 96 5.08 -9.61 -7.78
CA ARG A 96 6.34 -9.82 -7.06
C ARG A 96 6.18 -9.56 -5.57
N ASN A 97 7.23 -9.94 -4.85
CA ASN A 97 7.38 -9.90 -3.40
C ASN A 97 6.42 -10.85 -2.67
N SER A 98 6.50 -10.81 -1.34
CA SER A 98 5.68 -11.59 -0.42
C SER A 98 5.64 -10.89 0.94
N ARG A 99 4.71 -11.27 1.81
CA ARG A 99 4.53 -10.66 3.15
C ARG A 99 5.81 -10.69 3.99
N GLU A 100 6.62 -11.73 3.84
CA GLU A 100 7.83 -11.97 4.61
C GLU A 100 8.89 -10.88 4.39
N LEU A 101 8.87 -10.24 3.22
CA LEU A 101 9.84 -9.21 2.84
C LEU A 101 9.57 -7.84 3.46
N PHE A 102 8.46 -7.67 4.20
CA PHE A 102 8.03 -6.39 4.77
C PHE A 102 7.86 -6.39 6.29
N ALA A 103 8.30 -7.46 6.97
CA ALA A 103 8.28 -7.53 8.42
C ALA A 103 9.08 -6.39 9.10
N MET A 104 10.06 -5.78 8.43
CA MET A 104 10.78 -4.62 8.96
C MET A 104 9.86 -3.44 9.32
N LEU A 105 8.69 -3.31 8.68
CA LEU A 105 7.75 -2.21 8.95
C LEU A 105 7.06 -2.34 10.30
N VAL A 106 7.20 -3.49 10.97
CA VAL A 106 6.70 -3.69 12.32
C VAL A 106 7.36 -2.71 13.30
N GLU A 107 8.64 -2.35 13.08
CA GLU A 107 9.43 -1.45 13.93
C GLU A 107 8.69 -0.15 14.29
N GLY A 108 8.11 0.49 13.28
CA GLY A 108 7.59 1.85 13.39
C GLY A 108 6.43 1.93 14.37
N VAL A 109 5.31 1.28 14.04
CA VAL A 109 4.09 1.36 14.87
C VAL A 109 4.18 0.49 16.14
N ALA A 110 4.98 -0.58 16.16
CA ALA A 110 5.15 -1.39 17.37
C ALA A 110 5.85 -0.61 18.49
N ALA A 111 6.75 0.33 18.16
CA ALA A 111 7.34 1.27 19.13
C ALA A 111 6.28 2.15 19.83
N HIS A 112 5.09 2.26 19.24
CA HIS A 112 3.94 2.97 19.76
C HIS A 112 2.87 2.04 20.36
N GLY A 113 3.20 0.77 20.53
CA GLY A 113 2.33 -0.23 21.15
C GLY A 113 1.23 -0.76 20.23
N TRP A 114 1.38 -0.66 18.91
CA TRP A 114 0.42 -1.19 17.94
C TRP A 114 0.74 -2.64 17.57
N SER A 115 -0.30 -3.41 17.26
CA SER A 115 -0.16 -4.69 16.58
C SER A 115 0.09 -4.46 15.09
N VAL A 116 0.73 -5.41 14.42
CA VAL A 116 0.88 -5.39 12.95
C VAL A 116 0.45 -6.73 12.38
N ALA A 117 -0.32 -6.69 11.30
CA ALA A 117 -0.69 -7.87 10.56
C ALA A 117 -0.31 -7.69 9.07
N ILE A 118 0.39 -8.66 8.50
CA ILE A 118 0.89 -8.59 7.12
C ILE A 118 0.33 -9.78 6.34
N PRO A 119 -0.82 -9.62 5.66
CA PRO A 119 -1.35 -10.67 4.80
C PRO A 119 -0.53 -10.76 3.50
N GLY A 120 -0.24 -11.98 3.08
CA GLY A 120 0.17 -12.28 1.71
C GLY A 120 -1.05 -12.41 0.80
N TYR A 121 -0.83 -12.38 -0.50
CA TYR A 121 -1.84 -12.61 -1.53
C TYR A 121 -1.19 -13.27 -2.76
N SER A 122 -2.00 -13.90 -3.59
CA SER A 122 -1.55 -14.52 -4.84
C SER A 122 -1.07 -13.48 -5.85
N LEU A 123 -0.26 -13.90 -6.82
CA LEU A 123 0.39 -12.99 -7.78
C LEU A 123 -0.04 -13.33 -9.21
N ALA A 124 0.06 -12.35 -10.09
CA ALA A 124 -0.01 -12.56 -11.52
C ALA A 124 1.35 -13.06 -12.04
N PRO A 125 1.37 -13.92 -13.08
CA PRO A 125 0.24 -14.34 -13.92
C PRO A 125 -0.53 -15.55 -13.40
N GLU A 126 -0.21 -16.08 -12.22
CA GLU A 126 -0.85 -17.29 -11.69
C GLU A 126 -2.35 -17.11 -11.41
N VAL A 127 -2.77 -15.89 -11.09
CA VAL A 127 -4.16 -15.47 -10.92
C VAL A 127 -4.42 -14.11 -11.60
N SER A 128 -5.69 -13.81 -11.88
CA SER A 128 -6.10 -12.49 -12.39
C SER A 128 -6.02 -11.41 -11.32
N LEU A 129 -6.01 -10.14 -11.70
CA LEU A 129 -6.04 -9.05 -10.72
C LEU A 129 -7.36 -9.05 -9.93
N THR A 130 -8.46 -9.45 -10.56
CA THR A 130 -9.76 -9.67 -9.89
C THR A 130 -9.63 -10.62 -8.71
N ASP A 131 -8.96 -11.77 -8.90
CA ASP A 131 -8.76 -12.77 -7.85
C ASP A 131 -7.89 -12.21 -6.71
N ILE A 132 -6.82 -11.50 -7.06
CA ILE A 132 -5.91 -10.86 -6.08
C ILE A 132 -6.67 -9.86 -5.21
N VAL A 133 -7.46 -8.96 -5.83
CA VAL A 133 -8.24 -7.96 -5.10
C VAL A 133 -9.26 -8.64 -4.16
N ALA A 134 -9.89 -9.74 -4.60
CA ALA A 134 -10.85 -10.49 -3.80
C ALA A 134 -10.23 -11.24 -2.60
N GLU A 135 -8.90 -11.40 -2.53
CA GLU A 135 -8.22 -12.03 -1.38
C GLU A 135 -8.11 -11.10 -0.18
N ILE A 136 -8.08 -9.78 -0.39
CA ILE A 136 -7.87 -8.82 0.70
C ILE A 136 -9.08 -8.76 1.66
N PRO A 137 -10.35 -8.68 1.19
CA PRO A 137 -11.50 -8.83 2.06
C PRO A 137 -11.48 -10.16 2.84
N ARG A 138 -11.10 -11.27 2.21
CA ARG A 138 -11.00 -12.58 2.89
C ARG A 138 -9.98 -12.58 4.03
N ALA A 139 -8.82 -11.95 3.84
CA ALA A 139 -7.85 -11.79 4.91
C ALA A 139 -8.39 -10.91 6.07
N LEU A 140 -9.15 -9.86 5.74
CA LEU A 140 -9.77 -8.98 6.73
C LEU A 140 -10.93 -9.65 7.49
N ASP A 141 -11.74 -10.48 6.81
CA ASP A 141 -12.78 -11.31 7.40
C ASP A 141 -12.17 -12.32 8.37
N TRP A 142 -11.09 -12.99 7.96
CA TRP A 142 -10.35 -13.90 8.83
C TRP A 142 -9.81 -13.16 10.07
N LEU A 143 -9.26 -11.96 9.89
CA LEU A 143 -8.77 -11.15 11.01
C LEU A 143 -9.91 -10.69 11.93
N ALA A 144 -11.11 -10.43 11.40
CA ALA A 144 -12.29 -10.13 12.19
C ALA A 144 -12.74 -11.33 13.04
N ALA A 145 -12.71 -12.53 12.45
CA ALA A 145 -13.15 -13.76 13.11
C ALA A 145 -12.13 -14.31 14.12
N HIS A 146 -10.83 -14.19 13.82
CA HIS A 146 -9.78 -14.89 14.56
C HIS A 146 -8.73 -13.96 15.21
N GLY A 147 -8.66 -12.69 14.80
CA GLY A 147 -7.60 -11.77 15.23
C GLY A 147 -7.49 -11.61 16.75
N ALA A 148 -8.62 -11.64 17.48
CA ALA A 148 -8.61 -11.54 18.94
C ALA A 148 -7.78 -12.65 19.61
N SER A 149 -7.82 -13.88 19.09
CA SER A 149 -7.03 -15.02 19.59
C SER A 149 -5.52 -14.84 19.38
N TYR A 150 -5.13 -13.91 18.50
CA TYR A 150 -3.75 -13.59 18.17
C TYR A 150 -3.33 -12.18 18.60
N GLY A 151 -4.08 -11.54 19.50
CA GLY A 151 -3.73 -10.20 20.03
C GLY A 151 -4.08 -9.03 19.09
N VAL A 152 -5.07 -9.21 18.22
CA VAL A 152 -5.57 -8.20 17.27
C VAL A 152 -7.08 -8.00 17.46
N ALA A 153 -7.47 -7.44 18.60
CA ALA A 153 -8.88 -7.13 18.91
C ALA A 153 -9.22 -5.63 18.70
N GLY A 154 -8.22 -4.76 18.59
CA GLY A 154 -8.41 -3.32 18.46
C GLY A 154 -8.82 -2.83 17.05
N PRO A 155 -8.95 -1.50 16.87
CA PRO A 155 -9.26 -0.90 15.59
C PRO A 155 -8.17 -1.20 14.55
N VAL A 156 -8.56 -1.34 13.28
CA VAL A 156 -7.63 -1.63 12.17
C VAL A 156 -7.46 -0.41 11.28
N VAL A 157 -6.21 -0.01 11.08
CA VAL A 157 -5.78 0.87 10.01
C VAL A 157 -5.26 0.00 8.87
N LEU A 158 -5.85 0.12 7.69
CA LEU A 158 -5.40 -0.60 6.50
C LEU A 158 -4.39 0.24 5.73
N SER A 159 -3.18 -0.28 5.58
CA SER A 159 -2.11 0.37 4.85
C SER A 159 -1.60 -0.52 3.73
N GLY A 160 -1.01 0.10 2.71
CA GLY A 160 -0.22 -0.62 1.75
C GLY A 160 0.70 0.29 0.97
N TRP A 161 1.66 -0.31 0.28
CA TRP A 161 2.63 0.40 -0.54
C TRP A 161 2.54 -0.03 -2.00
N SER A 162 2.58 0.94 -2.93
CA SER A 162 2.55 0.67 -4.37
C SER A 162 1.29 -0.12 -4.78
N ALA A 163 1.43 -1.30 -5.38
CA ALA A 163 0.32 -2.22 -5.61
C ALA A 163 -0.50 -2.54 -4.33
N GLY A 164 0.12 -2.54 -3.16
CA GLY A 164 -0.58 -2.70 -1.88
C GLY A 164 -1.41 -1.48 -1.48
N ALA A 165 -1.00 -0.28 -1.86
CA ALA A 165 -1.77 0.95 -1.65
C ALA A 165 -3.04 0.97 -2.51
N HIS A 166 -2.93 0.45 -3.74
CA HIS A 166 -4.08 0.15 -4.59
C HIS A 166 -5.04 -0.83 -3.90
N LEU A 167 -4.54 -1.96 -3.42
CA LEU A 167 -5.34 -2.95 -2.71
C LEU A 167 -5.99 -2.39 -1.43
N ALA A 168 -5.27 -1.55 -0.69
CA ALA A 168 -5.79 -0.87 0.50
C ALA A 168 -6.93 0.09 0.16
N ALA A 169 -6.82 0.83 -0.96
CA ALA A 169 -7.90 1.69 -1.44
C ALA A 169 -9.13 0.87 -1.88
N MET A 170 -8.93 -0.26 -2.57
CA MET A 170 -10.00 -1.17 -2.98
C MET A 170 -10.76 -1.79 -1.79
N ALA A 171 -10.05 -2.11 -0.70
CA ALA A 171 -10.63 -2.75 0.48
C ALA A 171 -10.99 -1.76 1.61
N LEU A 172 -10.90 -0.45 1.38
CA LEU A 172 -11.10 0.56 2.42
C LEU A 172 -12.48 0.46 3.09
N ASP A 173 -13.53 0.19 2.32
CA ASP A 173 -14.91 0.14 2.84
C ASP A 173 -15.21 -1.10 3.70
N HIS A 174 -14.30 -2.08 3.73
CA HIS A 174 -14.47 -3.32 4.47
C HIS A 174 -14.78 -3.08 5.97
N PRO A 175 -15.79 -3.71 6.59
CA PRO A 175 -16.23 -3.41 7.96
C PRO A 175 -15.13 -3.48 9.03
N ARG A 176 -14.14 -4.36 8.86
CA ARG A 176 -12.99 -4.47 9.78
C ARG A 176 -12.10 -3.21 9.80
N VAL A 177 -12.06 -2.47 8.70
CA VAL A 177 -11.18 -1.31 8.48
C VAL A 177 -11.82 -0.05 9.03
N HIS A 178 -11.10 0.67 9.89
CA HIS A 178 -11.54 1.92 10.48
C HIS A 178 -11.08 3.13 9.66
N ALA A 179 -9.86 3.08 9.15
CA ALA A 179 -9.24 4.11 8.31
C ALA A 179 -8.10 3.52 7.47
N GLY A 180 -7.60 4.27 6.49
CA GLY A 180 -6.53 3.82 5.61
C GLY A 180 -5.34 4.78 5.48
N LEU A 181 -4.18 4.21 5.17
CA LEU A 181 -2.95 4.92 4.80
C LEU A 181 -2.35 4.30 3.53
N ALA A 182 -2.48 4.98 2.39
CA ALA A 182 -2.04 4.46 1.09
C ALA A 182 -0.73 5.15 0.64
N LEU A 183 0.34 4.38 0.45
CA LEU A 183 1.68 4.90 0.14
C LEU A 183 2.03 4.62 -1.34
N SER A 184 2.26 5.66 -2.12
CA SER A 184 2.82 5.57 -3.48
C SER A 184 2.03 4.66 -4.43
N GLY A 185 0.69 4.70 -4.33
CA GLY A 185 -0.17 3.76 -5.05
C GLY A 185 -0.39 4.08 -6.53
N VAL A 186 -0.85 3.05 -7.25
CA VAL A 186 -1.36 3.16 -8.62
C VAL A 186 -2.87 3.09 -8.58
N TYR A 187 -3.57 4.12 -9.05
CA TYR A 187 -5.01 4.25 -8.84
C TYR A 187 -5.84 4.33 -10.14
N ASP A 188 -5.17 4.40 -11.29
CA ASP A 188 -5.75 4.10 -12.61
C ASP A 188 -4.93 3.01 -13.31
N LEU A 189 -5.59 1.92 -13.67
CA LEU A 189 -4.97 0.77 -14.31
C LEU A 189 -4.92 0.90 -15.84
N ALA A 190 -5.65 1.85 -16.44
CA ALA A 190 -5.66 1.98 -17.90
C ALA A 190 -4.25 2.23 -18.50
N PRO A 191 -3.40 3.12 -17.95
CA PRO A 191 -2.03 3.28 -18.44
C PRO A 191 -1.20 2.00 -18.27
N ILE A 192 -1.39 1.25 -17.18
CA ILE A 192 -0.64 0.02 -16.90
C ILE A 192 -0.80 -1.01 -18.02
N ARG A 193 -1.99 -1.09 -18.63
CA ARG A 193 -2.28 -2.01 -19.75
C ARG A 193 -1.34 -1.81 -20.95
N ASP A 194 -0.86 -0.59 -21.15
CA ASP A 194 0.00 -0.23 -22.28
C ASP A 194 1.50 -0.41 -22.01
N THR A 195 1.85 -0.97 -20.85
CA THR A 195 3.25 -1.18 -20.43
C THR A 195 3.68 -2.65 -20.53
N GLY A 196 4.95 -2.93 -20.23
CA GLY A 196 5.46 -4.28 -20.03
C GLY A 196 4.80 -5.03 -18.85
N LEU A 197 4.24 -4.30 -17.87
CA LEU A 197 3.58 -4.92 -16.71
C LEU A 197 2.36 -5.74 -17.12
N ASN A 198 1.73 -5.39 -18.24
CA ASN A 198 0.54 -6.07 -18.72
C ASN A 198 0.81 -7.45 -19.32
N ASP A 199 2.08 -7.82 -19.58
CA ASP A 199 2.43 -9.16 -20.06
C ASP A 199 2.02 -10.25 -19.06
N ALA A 200 2.13 -9.96 -17.76
CA ALA A 200 1.66 -10.83 -16.69
C ALA A 200 0.21 -10.54 -16.27
N LEU A 201 -0.17 -9.25 -16.15
CA LEU A 201 -1.47 -8.86 -15.62
C LEU A 201 -2.64 -9.16 -16.56
N LYS A 202 -2.43 -9.04 -17.88
CA LYS A 202 -3.44 -9.28 -18.91
C LYS A 202 -4.77 -8.57 -18.63
N LEU A 203 -4.70 -7.30 -18.23
CA LEU A 203 -5.83 -6.50 -17.76
C LEU A 203 -6.94 -6.43 -18.81
N THR A 204 -8.14 -6.82 -18.39
CA THR A 204 -9.36 -6.66 -19.18
C THR A 204 -9.93 -5.24 -19.04
N ASP A 205 -10.83 -4.85 -19.96
CA ASP A 205 -11.58 -3.58 -19.81
C ASP A 205 -12.41 -3.56 -18.52
N GLU A 206 -12.98 -4.70 -18.14
CA GLU A 206 -13.75 -4.85 -16.89
C GLU A 206 -12.86 -4.65 -15.66
N GLU A 207 -11.68 -5.25 -15.63
CA GLU A 207 -10.72 -5.06 -14.52
C GLU A 207 -10.26 -3.61 -14.41
N ILE A 208 -9.99 -2.94 -15.54
CA ILE A 208 -9.65 -1.52 -15.51
C ILE A 208 -10.81 -0.70 -14.94
N ALA A 209 -12.04 -0.95 -15.40
CA ALA A 209 -13.21 -0.20 -14.97
C ALA A 209 -13.54 -0.42 -13.48
N THR A 210 -13.40 -1.65 -13.00
CA THR A 210 -13.87 -2.06 -11.66
C THR A 210 -12.77 -2.08 -10.61
N LEU A 211 -11.49 -2.12 -11.01
CA LEU A 211 -10.35 -2.21 -10.10
C LEU A 211 -9.46 -0.95 -10.15
N SER A 212 -9.90 0.15 -10.76
CA SER A 212 -9.18 1.43 -10.69
C SER A 212 -9.86 2.37 -9.68
N PRO A 213 -9.29 2.62 -8.48
CA PRO A 213 -9.89 3.52 -7.49
C PRO A 213 -10.29 4.91 -8.05
N LEU A 214 -9.58 5.44 -9.05
CA LEU A 214 -9.94 6.71 -9.71
C LEU A 214 -11.26 6.63 -10.50
N ARG A 215 -11.68 5.45 -10.93
CA ARG A 215 -12.90 5.19 -11.70
C ARG A 215 -14.10 4.81 -10.82
N LEU A 216 -13.88 4.57 -9.53
CA LEU A 216 -14.90 4.11 -8.60
C LEU A 216 -15.53 5.25 -7.78
N PRO A 217 -16.69 5.01 -7.15
CA PRO A 217 -17.24 5.91 -6.14
C PRO A 217 -16.28 6.09 -4.95
N VAL A 218 -16.27 7.28 -4.35
CA VAL A 218 -15.40 7.58 -3.20
C VAL A 218 -15.99 7.02 -1.90
N THR A 219 -15.25 6.10 -1.27
CA THR A 219 -15.50 5.61 0.09
C THR A 219 -15.37 6.71 1.14
N ARG A 220 -16.31 6.75 2.10
CA ARG A 220 -16.42 7.82 3.11
C ARG A 220 -15.51 7.66 4.33
N LYS A 221 -14.87 6.50 4.51
CA LYS A 221 -13.85 6.32 5.55
C LYS A 221 -12.62 7.17 5.25
N ARG A 222 -11.92 7.57 6.32
CA ARG A 222 -10.70 8.37 6.21
C ARG A 222 -9.61 7.58 5.49
N LEU A 223 -8.97 8.23 4.53
CA LEU A 223 -7.82 7.70 3.81
C LEU A 223 -6.78 8.81 3.68
N ASP A 224 -5.68 8.69 4.41
CA ASP A 224 -4.51 9.53 4.17
C ASP A 224 -3.69 8.90 3.03
N ILE A 225 -3.29 9.71 2.05
CA ILE A 225 -2.57 9.29 0.85
C ILE A 225 -1.18 9.92 0.91
N ALA A 226 -0.15 9.09 0.85
CA ALA A 226 1.24 9.50 0.91
C ALA A 226 1.99 9.16 -0.37
N TYR A 227 2.97 9.98 -0.72
CA TYR A 227 3.91 9.72 -1.82
C TYR A 227 5.24 10.43 -1.54
N GLY A 228 6.33 9.97 -2.15
CA GLY A 228 7.64 10.59 -2.07
C GLY A 228 7.81 11.69 -3.13
N SER A 229 8.36 12.84 -2.76
CA SER A 229 8.49 13.97 -3.71
C SER A 229 9.48 13.70 -4.85
N SER A 230 10.36 12.70 -4.72
CA SER A 230 11.33 12.26 -5.72
C SER A 230 10.89 11.01 -6.49
N GLU A 231 9.61 10.63 -6.43
CA GLU A 231 9.07 9.51 -7.21
C GLU A 231 8.94 9.80 -8.70
N LEU A 232 8.72 8.74 -9.50
CA LEU A 232 8.33 8.90 -10.89
C LEU A 232 7.04 9.75 -11.00
N PRO A 233 6.96 10.68 -11.96
CA PRO A 233 5.82 11.60 -12.07
C PRO A 233 4.45 10.94 -12.11
N ALA A 234 4.32 9.78 -12.76
CA ALA A 234 3.06 9.04 -12.84
C ALA A 234 2.53 8.63 -11.45
N LEU A 235 3.41 8.25 -10.52
CA LEU A 235 3.06 7.80 -9.17
C LEU A 235 2.68 8.98 -8.27
N VAL A 236 3.40 10.09 -8.41
CA VAL A 236 3.06 11.36 -7.75
C VAL A 236 1.68 11.83 -8.22
N CYS A 237 1.46 11.89 -9.53
CA CYS A 237 0.19 12.31 -10.10
C CYS A 237 -0.96 11.39 -9.71
N ASP A 238 -0.76 10.07 -9.64
CA ASP A 238 -1.79 9.14 -9.15
C ASP A 238 -2.23 9.45 -7.72
N SER A 239 -1.26 9.68 -6.83
CA SER A 239 -1.53 10.01 -5.43
C SER A 239 -2.29 11.32 -5.28
N ILE A 240 -1.89 12.35 -6.04
CA ILE A 240 -2.57 13.64 -6.05
C ILE A 240 -3.97 13.51 -6.66
N ASN A 241 -4.13 12.81 -7.79
CA ASN A 241 -5.41 12.65 -8.49
C ASN A 241 -6.44 11.92 -7.62
N LEU A 242 -6.04 10.87 -6.90
CA LEU A 242 -6.94 10.16 -6.00
C LEU A 242 -7.36 11.07 -4.84
N PHE A 243 -6.43 11.84 -4.28
CA PHE A 243 -6.73 12.81 -3.24
C PHE A 243 -7.70 13.90 -3.73
N ASP A 244 -7.45 14.51 -4.89
CA ASP A 244 -8.31 15.55 -5.45
C ASP A 244 -9.73 15.05 -5.69
N LYS A 245 -9.88 13.83 -6.24
CA LYS A 245 -11.18 13.17 -6.40
C LYS A 245 -11.90 13.02 -5.06
N ARG A 246 -11.17 12.63 -4.00
CA ARG A 246 -11.74 12.50 -2.64
C ARG A 246 -12.13 13.84 -2.03
N VAL A 247 -11.33 14.88 -2.23
CA VAL A 247 -11.62 16.26 -1.78
C VAL A 247 -12.87 16.81 -2.48
N ALA A 248 -12.99 16.62 -3.80
CA ALA A 248 -14.17 17.04 -4.55
C ALA A 248 -15.47 16.40 -4.00
N GLU A 249 -15.36 15.18 -3.48
CA GLU A 249 -16.43 14.40 -2.84
C GLU A 249 -16.57 14.64 -1.33
N ARG A 250 -15.77 15.56 -0.76
CA ARG A 250 -15.72 15.88 0.68
C ARG A 250 -15.43 14.67 1.58
N ALA A 251 -14.67 13.69 1.09
CA ALA A 251 -14.27 12.54 1.88
C ALA A 251 -13.06 12.90 2.78
N PRO A 252 -13.00 12.35 4.01
CA PRO A 252 -11.91 12.65 4.95
C PRO A 252 -10.59 12.04 4.49
N GLY A 253 -9.49 12.75 4.78
CA GLY A 253 -8.14 12.32 4.45
C GLY A 253 -7.18 13.48 4.28
N LYS A 254 -5.88 13.18 4.31
CA LYS A 254 -4.80 14.13 4.01
C LYS A 254 -3.95 13.62 2.85
N LEU A 255 -3.39 14.56 2.10
CA LEU A 255 -2.29 14.28 1.18
C LEU A 255 -0.96 14.55 1.90
N ILE A 256 -0.03 13.60 1.85
CA ILE A 256 1.24 13.66 2.56
C ILE A 256 2.39 13.49 1.55
N SER A 257 3.11 14.57 1.30
CA SER A 257 4.36 14.51 0.55
C SER A 257 5.52 14.19 1.50
N VAL A 258 6.18 13.06 1.29
CA VAL A 258 7.41 12.71 2.02
C VAL A 258 8.60 13.29 1.26
N GLU A 259 9.10 14.40 1.78
CA GLU A 259 10.13 15.19 1.10
C GLU A 259 11.42 14.39 0.84
N GLY A 260 11.94 14.47 -0.38
CA GLY A 260 13.15 13.80 -0.83
C GLY A 260 13.02 12.30 -1.06
N ALA A 261 11.95 11.65 -0.56
CA ALA A 261 11.77 10.22 -0.70
C ALA A 261 11.47 9.81 -2.14
N ASP A 262 12.07 8.70 -2.55
CA ASP A 262 11.74 7.96 -3.76
C ASP A 262 10.77 6.81 -3.44
N HIS A 263 10.43 6.02 -4.46
CA HIS A 263 9.42 4.96 -4.35
C HIS A 263 9.78 3.90 -3.30
N PHE A 264 11.06 3.67 -3.02
CA PHE A 264 11.53 2.70 -2.02
C PHE A 264 11.79 3.37 -0.68
N THR A 265 12.47 4.53 -0.66
CA THR A 265 12.86 5.20 0.58
C THR A 265 11.68 5.80 1.34
N ILE A 266 10.52 5.99 0.72
CA ILE A 266 9.27 6.34 1.43
C ILE A 266 8.91 5.34 2.54
N LEU A 267 9.28 4.06 2.39
CA LEU A 267 9.01 3.04 3.40
C LEU A 267 9.71 3.34 4.74
N GLU A 268 10.85 4.06 4.71
CA GLU A 268 11.55 4.47 5.94
C GLU A 268 10.70 5.43 6.79
N ALA A 269 9.82 6.21 6.16
CA ALA A 269 8.90 7.08 6.88
C ALA A 269 7.81 6.31 7.65
N LEU A 270 7.57 5.04 7.33
CA LEU A 270 6.67 4.13 8.06
C LEU A 270 7.45 3.12 8.94
N ARG A 271 8.73 2.86 8.64
CA ARG A 271 9.60 1.99 9.42
C ARG A 271 10.11 2.64 10.70
N ARG A 272 10.52 3.91 10.62
CA ARG A 272 11.11 4.61 11.77
C ARG A 272 10.05 4.96 12.81
N PRO A 273 10.29 4.74 14.12
CA PRO A 273 9.34 5.12 15.17
C PRO A 273 8.92 6.60 15.14
N ASP A 274 9.83 7.50 14.76
CA ASP A 274 9.59 8.94 14.64
C ASP A 274 9.21 9.36 13.20
N GLY A 275 8.96 8.40 12.32
CA GLY A 275 8.65 8.64 10.91
C GLY A 275 7.31 9.34 10.72
N VAL A 276 7.25 10.22 9.72
CA VAL A 276 6.03 11.01 9.43
C VAL A 276 4.81 10.14 9.11
N LEU A 277 5.01 8.96 8.52
CA LEU A 277 3.92 8.04 8.19
C LEU A 277 3.49 7.18 9.38
N VAL A 278 4.37 6.94 10.36
CA VAL A 278 3.97 6.36 11.65
C VAL A 278 3.07 7.31 12.41
N GLU A 279 3.43 8.60 12.48
CA GLU A 279 2.58 9.61 13.10
C GLU A 279 1.26 9.80 12.34
N ALA A 280 1.28 9.79 11.01
CA ALA A 280 0.06 9.81 10.21
C ALA A 280 -0.85 8.62 10.52
N ALA A 281 -0.30 7.40 10.58
CA ALA A 281 -1.04 6.19 10.92
C ALA A 281 -1.72 6.30 12.29
N ARG A 282 -1.01 6.83 13.30
CA ARG A 282 -1.54 7.05 14.64
C ARG A 282 -2.73 8.01 14.64
N ARG A 283 -2.60 9.13 13.92
CA ARG A 283 -3.65 10.16 13.83
C ARG A 283 -4.90 9.73 13.07
N LEU A 284 -4.89 8.59 12.38
CA LEU A 284 -6.07 8.10 11.67
C LEU A 284 -7.20 7.63 12.62
N LEU A 285 -6.86 7.36 13.88
CA LEU A 285 -7.79 6.87 14.90
C LEU A 285 -8.14 7.93 15.96
N ASP A 286 -7.66 9.17 15.78
CA ASP A 286 -8.01 10.32 16.60
C ASP A 286 -9.43 10.85 16.29
#